data_AF-X0TWT5-F1
#
_entry.id   AF-X0TWT5-F1
#
_cell.length_a   1.000
_cell.length_b   1.000
_cell.length_c   1.000
_cell.angle_alpha   90.00
_cell.angle_beta   90.00
_cell.angle_gamma   90.00
#
_symmetry.space_group_name_H-M   'P 1'
#
loop_
_entity.id
_entity.type
_entity.pdbx_description
1 polymer ?
#
loop_
_entity_poly.entity_id
_entity_poly.type
_entity_poly.pdbx_seq_one_letter_code
_entity_poly.pdbx_strand_id
1 'polypeptide(L)'
;TQDGDMNRGKVPIQELLSSSGISKIQSLITAYNYNMQMIRDVTGLNEARDGSMPDANALVGLQKMAANTSNTATKHIQDASIQLALSTCENISLKINDVLNFPLTKNSLMNSISTFNVETLKEIENLNLHDFGIFLEMEPDDEERAELQKNIQIALQTKEIDIEDSIDISQIKNLKLANELLKLKRKKKKEREQALVQQNIQAQAQANAEASEKAAMAEVQKQQAMTAEKVAIEQAKSNFEMQRMQAEAQIKKELMATEFQYNLKLAQMKSQETQT
;
A
#
# COMPACT_ATOMS: atom_id res chain seq x y z
N THR A 1 -6.66 117.38 -2.23
CA THR A 1 -6.46 117.53 -3.69
C THR A 1 -6.67 116.16 -4.31
N GLN A 2 -7.48 116.13 -5.35
CA GLN A 2 -7.87 114.96 -6.13
C GLN A 2 -6.67 114.36 -6.87
N ASP A 3 -6.83 113.11 -7.29
CA ASP A 3 -6.04 112.33 -8.27
C ASP A 3 -4.78 111.60 -7.82
N GLY A 4 -4.99 110.32 -7.50
CA GLY A 4 -4.03 109.24 -7.73
C GLY A 4 -4.76 108.08 -8.38
N ASP A 5 -4.75 108.03 -9.71
CA ASP A 5 -5.31 106.96 -10.53
C ASP A 5 -4.91 105.57 -10.00
N MET A 6 -5.86 104.63 -9.94
CA MET A 6 -5.60 103.28 -9.44
C MET A 6 -4.63 102.61 -10.42
N ASN A 7 -3.39 102.43 -9.99
CA ASN A 7 -2.34 101.80 -10.79
C ASN A 7 -2.81 100.41 -11.26
N ARG A 8 -3.18 100.28 -12.54
CA ARG A 8 -3.49 99.01 -13.23
C ARG A 8 -2.21 98.25 -13.60
N GLY A 9 -1.16 98.43 -12.80
CA GLY A 9 0.08 97.68 -12.90
C GLY A 9 -0.22 96.21 -12.69
N LYS A 10 -0.25 95.45 -13.79
CA LYS A 10 -0.34 94.00 -13.82
C LYS A 10 0.71 93.48 -12.83
N VAL A 11 0.27 92.91 -11.71
CA VAL A 11 1.17 92.35 -10.70
C VAL A 11 2.07 91.34 -11.41
N PRO A 12 3.41 91.51 -11.46
CA PRO A 12 4.23 90.79 -12.44
C PRO A 12 4.38 89.28 -12.15
N ILE A 13 3.94 88.84 -10.97
CA ILE A 13 4.08 87.46 -10.52
C ILE A 13 2.75 87.06 -9.87
N GLN A 14 2.01 86.18 -10.53
CA GLN A 14 0.93 85.40 -9.95
C GLN A 14 1.48 83.99 -9.72
N GLU A 15 1.29 83.44 -8.52
CA GLU A 15 1.57 82.01 -8.29
C GLU A 15 0.71 81.19 -9.26
N LEU A 16 1.34 80.24 -9.95
CA LEU A 16 0.65 79.31 -10.84
C LEU A 16 -0.29 78.42 -10.00
N LEU A 17 -1.53 78.86 -9.80
CA LEU A 17 -2.58 78.13 -9.08
C LEU A 17 -3.02 76.84 -9.79
N SER A 18 -2.54 76.57 -11.01
CA SER A 18 -2.77 75.30 -11.69
C SER A 18 -1.44 74.62 -11.96
N SER A 19 -1.07 73.72 -11.07
CA SER A 19 -0.03 72.73 -11.36
C SER A 19 -0.56 71.81 -12.47
N SER A 20 -0.33 72.21 -13.72
CA SER A 20 -0.54 71.38 -14.92
C SER A 20 0.23 70.05 -14.88
N GLY A 21 1.14 69.89 -13.91
CA GLY A 21 1.75 68.62 -13.57
C GLY A 21 0.77 67.60 -12.98
N ILE A 22 -0.17 68.02 -12.12
CA ILE A 22 -1.09 67.10 -11.44
C ILE A 22 -2.10 66.49 -12.43
N SER A 23 -2.64 67.29 -13.35
CA SER A 23 -3.56 66.80 -14.39
C SER A 23 -2.86 65.89 -15.41
N LYS A 24 -1.62 66.22 -15.80
CA LYS A 24 -0.79 65.37 -16.66
C LYS A 24 -0.40 64.06 -15.98
N ILE A 25 -0.10 64.08 -14.68
CA ILE A 25 0.18 62.86 -13.90
C ILE A 25 -1.07 61.99 -13.84
N GLN A 26 -2.25 62.56 -13.60
CA GLN A 26 -3.51 61.80 -13.63
C GLN A 26 -3.83 61.19 -15.00
N SER A 27 -3.59 61.93 -16.09
CA SER A 27 -3.77 61.38 -17.43
C SER A 27 -2.77 60.26 -17.74
N LEU A 28 -1.52 60.39 -17.29
CA LEU A 28 -0.49 59.35 -17.43
C LEU A 28 -0.83 58.11 -16.60
N ILE A 29 -1.34 58.26 -15.38
CA ILE A 29 -1.81 57.14 -14.55
C ILE A 29 -2.97 56.40 -15.23
N THR A 30 -3.92 57.15 -15.78
CA THR A 30 -5.07 56.57 -16.50
C THR A 30 -4.61 55.81 -17.74
N ALA A 31 -3.72 56.40 -18.54
CA ALA A 31 -3.14 55.75 -19.71
C ALA A 31 -2.31 54.51 -19.34
N TYR A 32 -1.54 54.55 -18.26
CA TYR A 32 -0.79 53.41 -17.75
C TYR A 32 -1.72 52.25 -17.37
N ASN A 33 -2.75 52.52 -16.56
CA ASN A 33 -3.70 51.49 -16.13
C ASN A 33 -4.46 50.89 -17.33
N TYR A 34 -4.86 51.72 -18.29
CA TYR A 34 -5.51 51.25 -19.52
C TYR A 34 -4.59 50.35 -20.35
N ASN A 35 -3.33 50.75 -20.55
CA ASN A 35 -2.35 49.94 -21.29
C ASN A 35 -2.06 48.63 -20.54
N MET A 36 -1.96 48.66 -19.22
CA MET A 36 -1.77 47.45 -18.42
C MET A 36 -2.96 46.49 -18.55
N GLN A 37 -4.19 47.02 -18.53
CA GLN A 37 -5.39 46.21 -18.71
C GLN A 37 -5.48 45.62 -20.12
N MET A 38 -5.14 46.39 -21.17
CA MET A 38 -5.02 45.83 -22.53
C MET A 38 -3.97 44.73 -22.62
N ILE A 39 -2.80 44.90 -22.00
CA ILE A 39 -1.76 43.86 -21.98
C ILE A 39 -2.31 42.60 -21.32
N ARG A 40 -2.98 42.72 -20.17
CA ARG A 40 -3.60 41.58 -19.47
C ARG A 40 -4.68 40.90 -20.29
N ASP A 41 -5.55 41.67 -20.94
CA ASP A 41 -6.65 41.13 -21.76
C ASP A 41 -6.14 40.41 -23.02
N VAL A 42 -5.07 40.92 -23.64
CA VAL A 42 -4.46 40.32 -24.85
C VAL A 42 -3.59 39.11 -24.50
N THR A 43 -2.83 39.20 -23.41
CA THR A 43 -1.90 38.12 -23.00
C THR A 43 -2.55 37.06 -22.12
N GLY A 44 -3.74 37.33 -21.57
CA GLY A 44 -4.41 36.46 -20.60
C GLY A 44 -3.70 36.36 -19.25
N LEU A 45 -2.73 37.24 -18.98
CA LEU A 45 -1.95 37.25 -17.73
C LEU A 45 -2.72 38.02 -16.66
N ASN A 46 -2.92 37.40 -15.49
CA ASN A 46 -3.55 38.05 -14.34
C ASN A 46 -2.50 38.50 -13.29
N GLU A 47 -2.93 39.32 -12.34
CA GLU A 47 -2.14 39.89 -11.23
C GLU A 47 -1.33 38.84 -10.43
N ALA A 48 -1.81 37.60 -10.40
CA ALA A 48 -1.14 36.49 -9.75
C ALA A 48 0.22 36.11 -10.38
N ARG A 49 0.48 36.50 -11.64
CA ARG A 49 1.69 36.11 -12.39
C ARG A 49 2.60 37.27 -12.78
N ASP A 50 2.10 38.50 -12.76
CA ASP A 50 2.85 39.74 -13.07
C ASP A 50 3.68 40.25 -11.86
N GLY A 51 3.89 39.40 -10.84
CA GLY A 51 4.65 39.76 -9.63
C GLY A 51 3.98 40.79 -8.72
N SER A 52 2.79 41.29 -9.06
CA SER A 52 1.97 42.09 -8.16
C SER A 52 1.44 41.23 -7.00
N MET A 53 1.51 41.74 -5.77
CA MET A 53 0.92 41.03 -4.63
C MET A 53 -0.59 40.87 -4.87
N PRO A 54 -1.12 39.62 -4.87
CA PRO A 54 -2.55 39.40 -4.84
C PRO A 54 -3.14 40.07 -3.59
N ASP A 55 -4.37 40.58 -3.68
CA ASP A 55 -5.08 41.07 -2.49
C ASP A 55 -5.13 39.93 -1.45
N ALA A 56 -4.61 40.21 -0.25
CA ALA A 56 -4.54 39.25 0.86
C ALA A 56 -5.93 38.78 1.30
N ASN A 57 -6.98 39.52 0.96
CA ASN A 57 -8.37 39.17 1.27
C ASN A 57 -9.09 38.43 0.13
N ALA A 58 -8.45 38.24 -1.03
CA ALA A 58 -9.08 37.52 -2.12
C ALA A 58 -9.27 36.05 -1.73
N LEU A 59 -10.48 35.54 -1.93
CA LEU A 59 -10.82 34.16 -1.63
C LEU A 59 -9.84 33.23 -2.36
N VAL A 60 -9.25 32.27 -1.65
CA VAL A 60 -8.26 31.33 -2.23
C VAL A 60 -8.79 30.65 -3.51
N GLY A 61 -10.11 30.42 -3.61
CA GLY A 61 -10.75 29.91 -4.82
C GLY A 61 -10.72 30.86 -6.02
N LEU A 62 -10.89 32.17 -5.81
CA LEU A 62 -10.79 33.18 -6.88
C LEU A 62 -9.34 33.34 -7.35
N GLN A 63 -8.38 33.32 -6.42
CA GLN A 63 -6.94 33.34 -6.76
C GLN A 63 -6.53 32.11 -7.56
N LYS A 64 -7.02 30.92 -7.20
CA LYS A 64 -6.79 29.67 -7.96
C LYS A 64 -7.42 29.71 -9.35
N MET A 65 -8.64 30.24 -9.48
CA MET A 65 -9.30 30.39 -10.78
C MET A 65 -8.54 31.38 -11.70
N ALA A 66 -8.02 32.47 -11.13
CA ALA A 66 -7.15 33.41 -11.81
C ALA A 66 -5.82 32.80 -12.27
N ALA A 67 -5.20 31.97 -11.42
CA ALA A 67 -3.98 31.23 -11.75
C ALA A 67 -4.23 30.21 -12.86
N ASN A 68 -5.32 29.44 -12.81
CA ASN A 68 -5.67 28.47 -13.86
C ASN A 68 -5.93 29.11 -15.23
N THR A 69 -6.56 30.30 -15.24
CA THR A 69 -6.75 31.07 -16.47
C THR A 69 -5.39 31.51 -17.05
N SER A 70 -4.48 31.97 -16.18
CA SER A 70 -3.12 32.34 -16.57
C SER A 70 -2.28 31.14 -17.03
N ASN A 71 -2.47 29.96 -16.43
CA ASN A 71 -1.84 28.71 -16.85
C ASN A 71 -2.29 28.30 -18.24
N THR A 72 -3.58 28.46 -18.54
CA THR A 72 -4.14 28.20 -19.88
C THR A 72 -3.50 29.11 -20.93
N ALA A 73 -3.31 30.39 -20.61
CA ALA A 73 -2.69 31.35 -21.53
C ALA A 73 -1.23 31.00 -21.86
N THR A 74 -0.43 30.58 -20.87
CA THR A 74 0.98 30.24 -21.10
C THR A 74 1.26 28.79 -21.43
N LYS A 75 0.24 27.93 -21.35
CA LYS A 75 0.35 26.52 -21.72
C LYS A 75 0.94 26.37 -23.12
N HIS A 76 0.50 27.18 -24.08
CA HIS A 76 1.03 27.12 -25.44
C HIS A 76 2.52 27.49 -25.55
N ILE A 77 3.02 28.40 -24.71
CA ILE A 77 4.45 28.76 -24.67
C ILE A 77 5.26 27.60 -24.09
N GLN A 78 4.74 26.97 -23.05
CA GLN A 78 5.36 25.81 -22.41
C GLN A 78 5.33 24.58 -23.34
N ASP A 79 4.19 24.29 -23.98
CA ASP A 79 4.07 23.21 -24.96
C ASP A 79 5.04 23.42 -26.13
N ALA A 80 5.18 24.67 -26.61
CA ALA A 80 6.15 25.00 -27.65
C ALA A 80 7.59 24.78 -27.19
N SER A 81 7.95 25.14 -25.94
CA SER A 81 9.31 24.90 -25.44
C SER A 81 9.62 23.41 -25.28
N ILE A 82 8.64 22.61 -24.84
CA ILE A 82 8.74 21.16 -24.73
C ILE A 82 8.92 20.52 -26.11
N GLN A 83 8.11 20.93 -27.10
CA GLN A 83 8.20 20.44 -28.47
C GLN A 83 9.54 20.77 -29.13
N LEU A 84 10.05 21.99 -28.93
CA LEU A 84 11.36 22.38 -29.42
C LEU A 84 12.48 21.57 -28.76
N ALA A 85 12.40 21.34 -27.45
CA ALA A 85 13.36 20.52 -26.72
C ALA A 85 13.34 19.07 -27.24
N LEU A 86 12.16 18.46 -27.38
CA LEU A 86 11.98 17.11 -27.92
C LEU A 86 12.54 16.98 -29.34
N SER A 87 12.16 17.90 -30.23
CA SER A 87 12.63 17.92 -31.62
C SER A 87 14.16 18.06 -31.69
N THR A 88 14.74 18.86 -30.79
CA THR A 88 16.20 19.02 -30.71
C THR A 88 16.88 17.72 -30.25
N CYS A 89 16.34 17.08 -29.22
CA CYS A 89 16.86 15.81 -28.70
C CYS A 89 16.74 14.66 -29.71
N GLU A 90 15.63 14.57 -30.44
CA GLU A 90 15.46 13.61 -31.54
C GLU A 90 16.49 13.85 -32.65
N ASN A 91 16.64 15.09 -33.11
CA ASN A 91 17.61 15.43 -34.15
C ASN A 91 19.06 15.11 -33.72
N ILE A 92 19.41 15.36 -32.46
CA ILE A 92 20.73 14.98 -31.91
C ILE A 92 20.89 13.46 -31.91
N SER A 93 19.87 12.72 -31.47
CA SER A 93 19.91 11.25 -31.41
C SER A 93 20.05 10.62 -32.81
N LEU A 94 19.26 11.10 -33.78
CA LEU A 94 19.37 10.71 -35.18
C LEU A 94 20.75 11.04 -35.75
N LYS A 95 21.27 12.24 -35.46
CA LYS A 95 22.60 12.65 -35.92
C LYS A 95 23.71 11.78 -35.35
N ILE A 96 23.63 11.38 -34.08
CA ILE A 96 24.59 10.46 -33.46
C ILE A 96 24.52 9.10 -34.15
N ASN A 97 23.31 8.58 -34.39
CA ASN A 97 23.14 7.31 -35.11
C ASN A 97 23.76 7.37 -36.51
N ASP A 98 23.48 8.42 -37.28
CA ASP A 98 24.08 8.63 -38.60
C ASP A 98 25.60 8.67 -38.54
N VAL A 99 26.17 9.43 -37.60
CA VAL A 99 27.63 9.55 -37.43
C VAL A 99 28.29 8.21 -37.07
N LEU A 100 27.61 7.37 -36.30
CA LEU A 100 28.08 6.03 -35.92
C LEU A 100 27.99 5.02 -37.09
N ASN A 101 27.00 5.15 -37.97
CA ASN A 101 26.82 4.26 -39.13
C ASN A 101 27.89 4.42 -40.22
N PHE A 102 28.49 5.61 -40.35
CA PHE A 102 29.53 5.88 -41.36
C PHE A 102 30.95 5.71 -40.76
N PRO A 103 31.82 4.81 -41.29
CA PRO A 103 33.12 4.50 -40.70
C PRO A 103 34.08 5.70 -40.55
N LEU A 104 34.07 6.63 -41.50
CA LEU A 104 34.95 7.81 -41.48
C LEU A 104 34.54 8.79 -40.38
N THR A 105 33.24 9.04 -40.22
CA THR A 105 32.71 9.95 -39.19
C THR A 105 32.75 9.32 -37.81
N LYS A 106 32.55 7.99 -37.71
CA LYS A 106 32.70 7.21 -36.48
C LYS A 106 34.11 7.35 -35.91
N ASN A 107 35.14 7.16 -36.75
CA ASN A 107 36.53 7.34 -36.31
C ASN A 107 36.84 8.78 -35.90
N SER A 108 36.32 9.77 -36.64
CA SER A 108 36.46 11.18 -36.25
C SER A 108 35.79 11.50 -34.91
N LEU A 109 34.62 10.91 -34.64
CA LEU A 109 33.90 11.08 -33.38
C LEU A 109 34.63 10.38 -32.24
N MET A 110 35.07 9.13 -32.43
CA MET A 110 35.84 8.36 -31.44
C MET A 110 37.17 9.06 -31.08
N ASN A 111 37.82 9.71 -32.06
CA ASN A 111 39.04 10.48 -31.81
C ASN A 111 38.79 11.80 -31.07
N SER A 112 37.58 12.34 -31.12
CA SER A 112 37.22 13.61 -30.49
C SER A 112 36.72 13.44 -29.05
N ILE A 113 36.42 12.21 -28.63
CA ILE A 113 35.84 11.89 -27.33
C ILE A 113 36.86 11.08 -26.51
N SER A 114 36.86 11.22 -25.18
CA SER A 114 37.74 10.42 -24.31
C SER A 114 37.47 8.91 -24.43
N THR A 115 38.51 8.10 -24.23
CA THR A 115 38.48 6.62 -24.34
C THR A 115 37.38 5.95 -23.52
N PHE A 116 36.98 6.54 -22.39
CA PHE A 116 35.89 6.03 -21.54
C PHE A 116 34.53 6.09 -22.24
N ASN A 117 34.22 7.22 -22.87
CA ASN A 117 32.95 7.43 -23.56
C ASN A 117 32.90 6.67 -24.91
N VAL A 118 34.05 6.32 -25.49
CA VAL A 118 34.14 5.52 -26.72
C VAL A 118 33.64 4.09 -26.48
N GLU A 119 33.92 3.48 -25.33
CA GLU A 119 33.40 2.15 -24.99
C GLU A 119 31.88 2.18 -24.77
N THR A 120 31.35 3.21 -24.10
CA THR A 120 29.89 3.39 -23.97
C THR A 120 29.19 3.55 -25.32
N LEU A 121 29.83 4.22 -26.29
CA LEU A 121 29.29 4.36 -27.64
C LEU A 121 29.27 3.05 -28.45
N LYS A 122 30.20 2.13 -28.20
CA LYS A 122 30.20 0.79 -28.81
C LYS A 122 29.09 -0.10 -28.25
N GLU A 123 28.74 0.05 -26.98
CA GLU A 123 27.58 -0.63 -26.39
C GLU A 123 26.27 -0.16 -27.03
N ILE A 124 26.16 1.15 -27.31
CA ILE A 124 24.98 1.76 -27.97
C ILE A 124 24.79 1.21 -29.40
N GLU A 125 25.86 0.85 -30.11
CA GLU A 125 25.78 0.25 -31.46
C GLU A 125 25.06 -1.11 -31.48
N ASN A 126 25.09 -1.85 -30.36
CA ASN A 126 24.39 -3.13 -30.22
C ASN A 126 22.96 -3.00 -29.66
N LEU A 127 22.55 -1.79 -29.26
CA LEU A 127 21.18 -1.51 -28.82
C LEU A 127 20.33 -1.06 -30.01
N ASN A 128 19.17 -1.69 -30.19
CA ASN A 128 18.18 -1.23 -31.16
C ASN A 128 17.60 0.12 -30.69
N LEU A 129 18.04 1.21 -31.35
CA LEU A 129 17.64 2.58 -31.03
C LEU A 129 16.14 2.86 -31.20
N HIS A 130 15.40 1.97 -31.87
CA HIS A 130 13.97 2.11 -32.16
C HIS A 130 13.07 2.05 -30.91
N ASP A 131 13.56 1.56 -29.77
CA ASP A 131 12.78 1.43 -28.53
C ASP A 131 12.96 2.59 -27.53
N PHE A 132 13.80 3.58 -27.82
CA PHE A 132 14.00 4.75 -26.94
C PHE A 132 13.31 5.99 -27.50
N GLY A 133 12.02 6.13 -27.22
CA GLY A 133 11.34 7.42 -27.30
C GLY A 133 11.88 8.34 -26.21
N ILE A 134 12.30 9.55 -26.57
CA ILE A 134 12.64 10.59 -25.58
C ILE A 134 11.31 11.17 -25.09
N PHE A 135 10.96 10.88 -23.84
CA PHE A 135 9.75 11.42 -23.22
C PHE A 135 10.13 12.57 -22.29
N LEU A 136 9.62 13.77 -22.58
CA LEU A 136 9.71 14.90 -21.67
C LEU A 136 8.40 14.97 -20.89
N GLU A 137 8.43 14.57 -19.62
CA GLU A 137 7.29 14.74 -18.72
C GLU A 137 7.48 16.00 -17.88
N MET A 138 6.43 16.80 -17.74
CA MET A 138 6.47 17.98 -16.88
C MET A 138 6.54 17.55 -15.41
N GLU A 139 7.20 18.37 -14.59
CA GLU A 139 7.14 18.16 -13.14
C GLU A 139 5.68 18.27 -12.68
N PRO A 140 5.21 17.34 -11.84
CA PRO A 140 3.85 17.36 -11.33
C PRO A 140 3.55 18.63 -10.55
N ASP A 141 2.31 19.10 -10.68
CA ASP A 141 1.80 20.26 -9.94
C ASP A 141 1.63 19.94 -8.44
N ASP A 142 1.61 20.96 -7.60
CA ASP A 142 1.47 20.83 -6.15
C ASP A 142 0.15 20.14 -5.76
N GLU A 143 -0.92 20.32 -6.54
CA GLU A 143 -2.21 19.63 -6.32
C GLU A 143 -2.12 18.13 -6.59
N GLU A 144 -1.46 17.71 -7.68
CA GLU A 144 -1.29 16.29 -8.00
C GLU A 144 -0.37 15.59 -6.98
N ARG A 145 0.65 16.30 -6.50
CA ARG A 145 1.52 15.84 -5.41
C ARG A 145 0.76 15.73 -4.09
N ALA A 146 -0.12 16.68 -3.78
CA ALA A 146 -0.98 16.62 -2.60
C ALA A 146 -1.97 15.45 -2.66
N GLU A 147 -2.52 15.15 -3.85
CA GLU A 147 -3.38 13.98 -4.05
C GLU A 147 -2.62 12.67 -3.84
N LEU A 148 -1.39 12.56 -4.35
CA LEU A 148 -0.53 11.39 -4.09
C LEU A 148 -0.25 11.25 -2.59
N GLN A 149 0.10 12.33 -1.89
CA GLN A 149 0.34 12.29 -0.44
C GLN A 149 -0.91 11.85 0.33
N LYS A 150 -2.10 12.34 -0.04
CA LYS A 150 -3.36 11.90 0.53
C LYS A 150 -3.58 10.40 0.30
N ASN A 151 -3.33 9.91 -0.92
CA ASN A 151 -3.47 8.49 -1.25
C ASN A 151 -2.49 7.62 -0.44
N ILE A 152 -1.24 8.06 -0.27
CA ILE A 152 -0.25 7.39 0.59
C ILE A 152 -0.72 7.38 2.04
N GLN A 153 -1.25 8.50 2.56
CA GLN A 153 -1.73 8.59 3.93
C GLN A 153 -2.93 7.67 4.18
N ILE A 154 -3.87 7.57 3.24
CA ILE A 154 -5.01 6.64 3.31
C ILE A 154 -4.50 5.19 3.29
N ALA A 155 -3.56 4.86 2.41
CA ALA A 155 -2.96 3.52 2.32
C ALA A 155 -2.21 3.15 3.61
N LEU A 156 -1.56 4.12 4.26
CA LEU A 156 -0.88 3.94 5.54
C LEU A 156 -1.88 3.72 6.69
N GLN A 157 -2.96 4.52 6.74
CA GLN A 157 -4.02 4.37 7.74
C GLN A 157 -4.74 3.02 7.64
N THR A 158 -5.01 2.57 6.41
CA THR A 158 -5.61 1.27 6.13
C THR A 158 -4.63 0.11 6.32
N LYS A 159 -3.36 0.39 6.64
CA LYS A 159 -2.25 -0.56 6.77
C LYS A 159 -1.99 -1.38 5.51
N GLU A 160 -2.43 -0.92 4.34
CA GLU A 160 -2.17 -1.59 3.06
C GLU A 160 -0.71 -1.45 2.59
N ILE A 161 0.01 -0.48 3.16
CA ILE A 161 1.46 -0.28 2.97
C ILE A 161 2.14 -0.08 4.32
N ASP A 162 3.45 -0.29 4.36
CA ASP A 162 4.28 -0.02 5.53
C ASP A 162 4.86 1.41 5.48
N ILE A 163 5.33 1.92 6.62
CA ILE A 163 5.89 3.29 6.72
C ILE A 163 7.09 3.44 5.80
N GLU A 164 7.97 2.43 5.70
CA GLU A 164 9.13 2.45 4.81
C GLU A 164 8.71 2.61 3.34
N ASP A 165 7.72 1.83 2.90
CA ASP A 165 7.16 1.94 1.54
C ASP A 165 6.58 3.34 1.27
N SER A 166 5.97 3.97 2.28
CA SER A 166 5.41 5.32 2.14
C SER A 166 6.49 6.39 1.91
N ILE A 167 7.68 6.21 2.53
CA ILE A 167 8.82 7.11 2.36
C ILE A 167 9.40 6.94 0.95
N ASP A 168 9.62 5.69 0.51
CA ASP A 168 10.14 5.38 -0.82
C ASP A 168 9.26 5.96 -1.92
N ILE A 169 7.93 5.78 -1.83
CA ILE A 169 6.98 6.29 -2.81
C ILE A 169 6.96 7.83 -2.81
N SER A 170 7.10 8.47 -1.66
CA SER A 170 7.09 9.94 -1.53
C SER A 170 8.32 10.60 -2.15
N GLN A 171 9.44 9.89 -2.29
CA GLN A 171 10.67 10.41 -2.90
C GLN A 171 10.67 10.34 -4.43
N ILE A 172 9.73 9.60 -5.04
CA ILE A 172 9.65 9.45 -6.49
C ILE A 172 9.05 10.71 -7.11
N LYS A 173 9.85 11.38 -7.96
CA LYS A 173 9.43 12.61 -8.65
C LYS A 173 8.34 12.38 -9.71
N ASN A 174 8.32 11.19 -10.31
CA ASN A 174 7.32 10.82 -11.31
C ASN A 174 6.07 10.25 -10.63
N LEU A 175 4.96 10.99 -10.65
CA LEU A 175 3.71 10.56 -10.00
C LEU A 175 3.12 9.27 -10.58
N LYS A 176 3.25 9.03 -11.89
CA LYS A 176 2.73 7.80 -12.51
C LYS A 176 3.47 6.60 -11.97
N LEU A 177 4.81 6.69 -11.94
CA LEU A 177 5.66 5.65 -11.39
C LEU A 177 5.40 5.44 -9.89
N ALA A 178 5.23 6.52 -9.12
CA ALA A 178 4.89 6.45 -7.71
C ALA A 178 3.56 5.71 -7.47
N ASN A 179 2.54 6.00 -8.28
CA ASN A 179 1.23 5.32 -8.21
C ASN A 179 1.29 3.85 -8.64
N GLU A 180 2.08 3.51 -9.65
CA GLU A 180 2.29 2.12 -10.04
C GLU A 180 3.03 1.33 -8.96
N LEU A 181 4.07 1.92 -8.37
CA LEU A 181 4.79 1.33 -7.24
C LEU A 181 3.85 1.12 -6.04
N LEU A 182 3.01 2.11 -5.73
CA LEU A 182 2.00 2.00 -4.68
C LEU A 182 1.06 0.81 -4.92
N LYS A 183 0.54 0.65 -6.16
CA LYS A 183 -0.31 -0.50 -6.53
C LYS A 183 0.42 -1.83 -6.38
N LEU A 184 1.68 -1.90 -6.82
CA LEU A 184 2.49 -3.10 -6.74
C LEU A 184 2.73 -3.51 -5.28
N LYS A 185 3.11 -2.56 -4.43
CA LYS A 185 3.34 -2.79 -2.99
C LYS A 185 2.07 -3.29 -2.30
N ARG A 186 0.91 -2.66 -2.56
CA ARG A 186 -0.40 -3.11 -2.04
C ARG A 186 -0.70 -4.55 -2.45
N LYS A 187 -0.50 -4.90 -3.73
CA LYS A 187 -0.74 -6.26 -4.23
C LYS A 187 0.17 -7.28 -3.55
N LYS A 188 1.47 -6.97 -3.46
CA LYS A 188 2.46 -7.84 -2.82
C LYS A 188 2.17 -8.06 -1.33
N LYS A 189 1.69 -7.04 -0.63
CA LYS A 189 1.28 -7.17 0.78
C LYS A 189 0.05 -8.06 0.91
N LYS A 190 -0.97 -7.85 0.09
CA LYS A 190 -2.18 -8.68 0.06
C LYS A 190 -1.87 -10.14 -0.23
N GLU A 191 -0.97 -10.42 -1.17
CA GLU A 191 -0.51 -11.78 -1.48
C GLU A 191 0.21 -12.41 -0.27
N ARG A 192 1.08 -11.66 0.41
CA ARG A 192 1.75 -12.12 1.64
C ARG A 192 0.77 -12.42 2.77
N GLU A 193 -0.23 -11.56 2.97
CA GLU A 193 -1.28 -11.75 3.97
C GLU A 193 -2.15 -12.96 3.64
N GLN A 194 -2.54 -13.13 2.36
CA GLN A 194 -3.27 -14.32 1.92
C GLN A 194 -2.47 -15.60 2.14
N ALA A 195 -1.17 -15.59 1.82
CA ALA A 195 -0.29 -16.73 2.06
C ALA A 195 -0.16 -17.05 3.57
N LEU A 196 -0.02 -16.03 4.43
CA LEU A 196 0.01 -16.20 5.88
C LEU A 196 -1.31 -16.75 6.43
N VAL A 197 -2.45 -16.23 5.96
CA VAL A 197 -3.77 -16.74 6.35
C VAL A 197 -3.94 -18.18 5.91
N GLN A 198 -3.56 -18.52 4.67
CA GLN A 198 -3.63 -19.87 4.16
C GLN A 198 -2.70 -20.83 4.92
N GLN A 199 -1.48 -20.37 5.26
CA GLN A 199 -0.54 -21.14 6.08
C GLN A 199 -1.07 -21.36 7.49
N ASN A 200 -1.67 -20.35 8.11
CA ASN A 200 -2.31 -20.49 9.43
C ASN A 200 -3.51 -21.45 9.38
N ILE A 201 -4.33 -21.39 8.33
CA ILE A 201 -5.44 -22.33 8.14
C ILE A 201 -4.92 -23.75 7.97
N GLN A 202 -3.87 -23.96 7.15
CA GLN A 202 -3.26 -25.28 6.99
C GLN A 202 -2.64 -25.78 8.29
N ALA A 203 -1.88 -24.93 8.99
CA ALA A 203 -1.28 -25.28 10.27
C ALA A 203 -2.35 -25.62 11.32
N GLN A 204 -3.45 -24.88 11.36
CA GLN A 204 -4.55 -25.13 12.27
C GLN A 204 -5.36 -26.37 11.89
N ALA A 205 -5.55 -26.64 10.59
CA ALA A 205 -6.17 -27.87 10.11
C ALA A 205 -5.31 -29.09 10.45
N GLN A 206 -3.98 -29.00 10.27
CA GLN A 206 -3.04 -30.06 10.62
C GLN A 206 -2.99 -30.29 12.14
N ALA A 207 -2.94 -29.22 12.95
CA ALA A 207 -3.00 -29.31 14.40
C ALA A 207 -4.32 -29.95 14.88
N ASN A 208 -5.45 -29.60 14.26
CA ASN A 208 -6.75 -30.21 14.57
C ASN A 208 -6.81 -31.68 14.15
N ALA A 209 -6.21 -32.05 13.00
CA ALA A 209 -6.14 -33.44 12.56
C ALA A 209 -5.28 -34.28 13.51
N GLU A 210 -4.09 -33.81 13.89
CA GLU A 210 -3.23 -34.48 14.88
C GLU A 210 -3.90 -34.59 16.25
N ALA A 211 -4.61 -33.54 16.70
CA ALA A 211 -5.37 -33.57 17.93
C ALA A 211 -6.50 -34.60 17.87
N SER A 212 -7.21 -34.67 16.74
CA SER A 212 -8.28 -35.66 16.54
C SER A 212 -7.74 -37.09 16.45
N GLU A 213 -6.58 -37.29 15.84
CA GLU A 213 -5.93 -38.60 15.74
C GLU A 213 -5.43 -39.07 17.11
N LYS A 214 -4.80 -38.17 17.90
CA LYS A 214 -4.42 -38.46 19.29
C LYS A 214 -5.64 -38.74 20.16
N ALA A 215 -6.74 -37.99 20.00
CA ALA A 215 -7.98 -38.24 20.72
C ALA A 215 -8.59 -39.60 20.34
N ALA A 216 -8.62 -39.95 19.06
CA ALA A 216 -9.11 -41.25 18.60
C ALA A 216 -8.23 -42.40 19.13
N MET A 217 -6.90 -42.25 19.11
CA MET A 217 -5.99 -43.24 19.69
C MET A 217 -6.16 -43.37 21.21
N ALA A 218 -6.35 -42.25 21.92
CA ALA A 218 -6.63 -42.27 23.35
C ALA A 218 -7.97 -42.97 23.66
N GLU A 219 -9.01 -42.74 22.85
CA GLU A 219 -10.30 -43.42 22.99
C GLU A 219 -10.16 -44.92 22.72
N VAL A 220 -9.41 -45.33 21.69
CA VAL A 220 -9.12 -46.75 21.41
C VAL A 220 -8.35 -47.38 22.56
N GLN A 221 -7.31 -46.73 23.08
CA GLN A 221 -6.56 -47.23 24.24
C GLN A 221 -7.45 -47.36 25.48
N LYS A 222 -8.31 -46.38 25.74
CA LYS A 222 -9.30 -46.41 26.82
C LYS A 222 -10.29 -47.56 26.64
N GLN A 223 -10.77 -47.78 25.42
CA GLN A 223 -11.70 -48.87 25.10
C GLN A 223 -11.04 -50.25 25.25
N GLN A 224 -9.78 -50.38 24.84
CA GLN A 224 -8.97 -51.57 25.05
C GLN A 224 -8.75 -51.84 26.55
N ALA A 225 -8.41 -50.80 27.33
CA ALA A 225 -8.26 -50.93 28.78
C ALA A 225 -9.58 -51.35 29.46
N MET A 226 -10.72 -50.73 29.10
CA MET A 226 -12.03 -51.12 29.62
C MET A 226 -12.42 -52.55 29.22
N THR A 227 -12.06 -52.99 28.01
CA THR A 227 -12.35 -54.36 27.56
C THR A 227 -11.47 -55.37 28.27
N ALA A 228 -10.18 -55.07 28.46
CA ALA A 228 -9.27 -55.89 29.25
C ALA A 228 -9.73 -55.99 30.72
N GLU A 229 -10.19 -54.89 31.30
CA GLU A 229 -10.76 -54.86 32.64
C GLU A 229 -12.05 -55.69 32.73
N LYS A 230 -12.96 -55.56 31.76
CA LYS A 230 -14.17 -56.39 31.68
C LYS A 230 -13.84 -57.87 31.57
N VAL A 231 -12.90 -58.26 30.70
CA VAL A 231 -12.45 -59.65 30.57
C VAL A 231 -11.84 -60.15 31.87
N ALA A 232 -11.02 -59.34 32.55
CA ALA A 232 -10.45 -59.70 33.85
C ALA A 232 -11.54 -59.89 34.93
N ILE A 233 -12.54 -59.01 34.96
CA ILE A 233 -13.70 -59.12 35.86
C ILE A 233 -14.51 -60.39 35.56
N GLU A 234 -14.72 -60.71 34.28
CA GLU A 234 -15.50 -61.86 33.86
C GLU A 234 -14.75 -63.18 34.11
N GLN A 235 -13.44 -63.21 33.88
CA GLN A 235 -12.55 -64.30 34.28
C GLN A 235 -12.54 -64.49 35.80
N ALA A 236 -12.47 -63.40 36.56
CA ALA A 236 -12.53 -63.44 38.03
C ALA A 236 -13.88 -63.95 38.53
N LYS A 237 -15.00 -63.51 37.93
CA LYS A 237 -16.34 -64.04 38.21
C LYS A 237 -16.43 -65.54 37.91
N SER A 238 -15.95 -65.97 36.75
CA SER A 238 -15.97 -67.39 36.38
C SER A 238 -15.12 -68.25 37.32
N ASN A 239 -13.94 -67.76 37.73
CA ASN A 239 -13.11 -68.41 38.75
C ASN A 239 -13.82 -68.47 40.12
N PHE A 240 -14.52 -67.40 40.49
CA PHE A 240 -15.29 -67.36 41.73
C PHE A 240 -16.48 -68.33 41.69
N GLU A 241 -17.19 -68.41 40.56
CA GLU A 241 -18.25 -69.40 40.34
C GLU A 241 -17.72 -70.83 40.37
N MET A 242 -16.56 -71.10 39.78
CA MET A 242 -15.90 -72.40 39.89
C MET A 242 -15.54 -72.74 41.34
N GLN A 243 -14.98 -71.80 42.10
CA GLN A 243 -14.69 -72.01 43.52
C GLN A 243 -15.97 -72.26 44.33
N ARG A 244 -17.04 -71.49 44.07
CA ARG A 244 -18.35 -71.72 44.69
C ARG A 244 -18.90 -73.09 44.35
N MET A 245 -18.83 -73.49 43.09
CA MET A 245 -19.31 -74.80 42.63
C MET A 245 -18.50 -75.95 43.23
N GLN A 246 -17.18 -75.80 43.34
CA GLN A 246 -16.31 -76.77 44.03
C GLN A 246 -16.65 -76.85 45.52
N ALA A 247 -16.82 -75.71 46.19
CA ALA A 247 -17.22 -75.66 47.59
C ALA A 247 -18.61 -76.29 47.79
N GLU A 248 -19.59 -75.96 46.96
CA GLU A 248 -20.93 -76.56 46.99
C GLU A 248 -20.88 -78.07 46.73
N ALA A 249 -20.06 -78.54 45.79
CA ALA A 249 -19.87 -79.97 45.53
C ALA A 249 -19.20 -80.69 46.70
N GLN A 250 -18.26 -80.03 47.39
CA GLN A 250 -17.54 -80.57 48.54
C GLN A 250 -18.45 -80.64 49.77
N ILE A 251 -19.20 -79.57 50.04
CA ILE A 251 -20.27 -79.54 51.05
C ILE A 251 -21.32 -80.61 50.76
N LYS A 252 -21.72 -80.79 49.48
CA LYS A 252 -22.63 -81.88 49.08
C LYS A 252 -22.06 -83.27 49.35
N LYS A 253 -20.76 -83.49 49.12
CA LYS A 253 -20.10 -84.76 49.44
C LYS A 253 -20.07 -85.01 50.95
N GLU A 254 -19.80 -83.99 51.75
CA GLU A 254 -19.84 -84.07 53.21
C GLU A 254 -21.25 -84.34 53.74
N LEU A 255 -22.27 -83.67 53.17
CA LEU A 255 -23.67 -83.93 53.46
C LEU A 255 -24.08 -85.36 53.09
N MET A 256 -23.73 -85.85 51.90
CA MET A 256 -24.02 -87.24 51.53
C MET A 256 -23.28 -88.25 52.42
N ALA A 257 -22.04 -87.97 52.83
CA ALA A 257 -21.29 -88.83 53.73
C ALA A 257 -21.90 -88.86 55.14
N THR A 258 -22.36 -87.71 55.64
CA THR A 258 -23.05 -87.62 56.93
C THR A 258 -24.43 -88.27 56.87
N GLU A 259 -25.22 -88.04 55.83
CA GLU A 259 -26.49 -88.74 55.59
C GLU A 259 -26.28 -90.26 55.48
N PHE A 260 -25.24 -90.73 54.80
CA PHE A 260 -24.90 -92.14 54.73
C PHE A 260 -24.51 -92.72 56.10
N GLN A 261 -23.73 -92.00 56.92
CA GLN A 261 -23.43 -92.39 58.29
C GLN A 261 -24.67 -92.43 59.19
N TYR A 262 -25.54 -91.43 59.08
CA TYR A 262 -26.80 -91.40 59.83
C TYR A 262 -27.72 -92.55 59.39
N ASN A 263 -27.80 -92.85 58.10
CA ASN A 263 -28.53 -94.00 57.58
C ASN A 263 -27.95 -95.33 58.04
N LEU A 264 -26.62 -95.47 58.14
CA LEU A 264 -25.97 -96.66 58.72
C LEU A 264 -26.29 -96.81 60.21
N LYS A 265 -26.25 -95.73 60.99
CA LYS A 265 -26.66 -95.74 62.40
C LYS A 265 -28.14 -96.08 62.58
N LEU A 266 -29.01 -95.54 61.73
CA LEU A 266 -30.44 -95.87 61.73
C LEU A 266 -30.68 -97.33 61.31
N ALA A 267 -29.93 -97.86 60.35
CA ALA A 267 -29.99 -99.27 59.98
C ALA A 267 -29.47 -100.19 61.10
N GLN A 268 -28.40 -99.79 61.81
CA GLN A 268 -27.92 -100.52 62.99
C GLN A 268 -28.93 -100.48 64.14
N MET A 269 -29.56 -99.33 64.41
CA MET A 269 -30.63 -99.23 65.40
C MET A 269 -31.87 -100.05 65.01
N LYS A 270 -32.27 -100.06 63.73
CA LYS A 270 -33.34 -100.95 63.25
C LYS A 270 -32.98 -102.43 63.34
N SER A 271 -31.70 -102.78 63.14
CA SER A 271 -31.22 -104.16 63.34
C SER A 271 -31.22 -104.57 64.81
N GLN A 272 -31.09 -103.62 65.74
CA GLN A 272 -31.26 -103.85 67.17
C GLN A 272 -32.75 -103.94 67.58
N GLU A 273 -33.66 -103.21 66.92
CA GLU A 273 -35.11 -103.34 67.13
C GLU A 273 -35.71 -104.65 66.61
N THR A 274 -34.98 -105.45 65.81
CA THR A 274 -35.47 -106.76 65.33
C THR A 274 -34.99 -107.92 66.22
N GLN A 275 -34.32 -107.65 67.35
CA GLN A 275 -33.91 -108.64 68.35
C GLN A 275 -34.26 -108.22 69.78
N THR A 276 -35.50 -107.81 70.07
CA THR A 276 -36.20 -108.04 71.36
C THR A 276 -37.62 -107.51 71.32
#